data_AF-A0A7X7TCW9-F1
#
_entry.id   AF-A0A7X7TCW9-F1
#
_cell.length_a   1.000
_cell.length_b   1.000
_cell.length_c   1.000
_cell.angle_alpha   90.00
_cell.angle_beta   90.00
_cell.angle_gamma   90.00
#
_symmetry.space_group_name_H-M   'P 1'
#
loop_
_entity.id
_entity.type
_entity.pdbx_description
1 polymer ?
#
loop_
_entity_poly.entity_id
_entity_poly.type
_entity_poly.pdbx_seq_one_letter_code
_entity_poly.pdbx_strand_id
1 'polypeptide(L)'
;MTAGDYHEQTPTRPDEGFEYDKLGNRTTLRNDGVVTTQYTHNTANEYLTVGGTTVYYDAAGNLTQDHRGYQYDYDQDNRLI
;
A
#
# COMPACT_ATOMS: atom_id res chain seq x y z
N MET A 1 16.50 4.16 47.22
CA MET A 1 15.32 4.03 46.34
C MET A 1 15.23 5.32 45.56
N THR A 2 15.74 5.34 44.34
CA THR A 2 15.61 6.50 43.44
C THR A 2 14.40 6.21 42.59
N ALA A 3 13.34 6.99 42.74
CA ALA A 3 12.16 6.89 41.90
C ALA A 3 12.62 7.17 40.46
N GLY A 4 12.63 6.14 39.63
CA GLY A 4 12.83 6.30 38.20
C GLY A 4 11.63 7.03 37.64
N ASP A 5 11.88 8.17 37.00
CA ASP A 5 10.91 8.84 36.15
C ASP A 5 10.55 7.90 34.98
N TYR A 6 9.50 7.11 35.18
CA TYR A 6 8.85 6.35 34.13
C TYR A 6 8.08 7.35 33.27
N HIS A 7 8.77 8.05 32.36
CA HIS A 7 8.10 8.73 31.27
C HIS A 7 7.46 7.63 30.42
N GLU A 8 6.14 7.47 30.54
CA GLU A 8 5.35 6.71 29.58
C GLU A 8 5.64 7.30 28.20
N GLN A 9 6.43 6.58 27.39
CA GLN A 9 6.49 6.85 25.97
C GLN A 9 5.12 6.50 25.42
N THR A 10 4.22 7.47 25.33
CA THR A 10 3.05 7.33 24.47
C THR A 10 3.59 7.06 23.07
N PRO A 11 3.33 5.88 22.48
CA PRO A 11 3.77 5.63 21.11
C PRO A 11 3.09 6.68 20.23
N THR A 12 3.89 7.60 19.69
CA THR A 12 3.41 8.57 18.72
C THR A 12 3.09 7.80 17.46
N ARG A 13 1.82 7.82 17.03
CA ARG A 13 1.45 7.32 15.70
C ARG A 13 2.23 8.14 14.66
N PRO A 14 2.91 7.51 13.69
CA PRO A 14 3.62 8.24 12.65
C PRO A 14 2.66 9.13 11.89
N ASP A 15 3.12 10.32 11.50
CA ASP A 15 2.36 11.22 10.63
C ASP A 15 2.36 10.64 9.21
N GLU A 16 1.17 10.40 8.65
CA GLU A 16 1.00 9.77 7.35
C GLU A 16 0.68 10.83 6.29
N GLY A 17 1.52 10.91 5.26
CA GLY A 17 1.34 11.79 4.11
C GLY A 17 1.08 11.01 2.82
N PHE A 18 0.14 11.50 2.00
CA PHE A 18 -0.24 10.85 0.75
C PHE A 18 -0.16 11.83 -0.43
N GLU A 19 0.39 11.37 -1.55
CA GLU A 19 0.40 12.11 -2.82
C GLU A 19 -0.40 11.33 -3.85
N TYR A 20 -1.06 12.06 -4.76
CA TYR A 20 -1.96 11.50 -5.77
C TYR A 20 -1.68 12.13 -7.13
N ASP A 21 -1.93 11.38 -8.20
CA ASP A 21 -1.98 11.93 -9.55
C ASP A 21 -3.30 12.69 -9.81
N LYS A 22 -3.47 13.18 -11.04
CA LYS A 22 -4.68 13.94 -11.44
C LYS A 22 -5.96 13.10 -11.52
N LEU A 23 -5.83 11.77 -11.63
CA LEU A 23 -6.95 10.84 -11.67
C LEU A 23 -7.30 10.30 -10.28
N GLY A 24 -6.48 10.61 -9.27
CA GLY A 24 -6.68 10.20 -7.89
C GLY A 24 -5.96 8.90 -7.53
N ASN A 25 -5.09 8.37 -8.39
CA ASN A 25 -4.25 7.23 -8.00
C ASN A 25 -3.19 7.72 -7.03
N ARG A 26 -3.06 7.07 -5.87
CA ARG A 26 -1.95 7.35 -4.95
C ARG A 26 -0.62 7.06 -5.66
N THR A 27 0.33 7.99 -5.58
CA THR A 27 1.70 7.87 -6.13
C THR A 27 2.74 7.69 -5.03
N THR A 28 2.49 8.23 -3.84
CA THR A 28 3.45 8.22 -2.72
C THR A 28 2.72 8.04 -1.39
N LEU A 29 3.31 7.22 -0.50
CA LEU A 29 3.04 7.21 0.95
C LEU A 29 4.30 7.68 1.68
N ARG A 30 4.12 8.56 2.66
CA ARG A 30 5.16 9.03 3.57
C ARG A 30 4.79 8.73 5.02
N ASN A 31 5.77 8.31 5.81
CA ASN A 31 5.66 8.25 7.27
C ASN A 31 6.69 9.22 7.85
N ASP A 32 6.24 10.14 8.70
CA ASP A 32 7.08 11.18 9.32
C ASP A 32 7.89 11.98 8.28
N GLY A 33 7.23 12.32 7.16
CA GLY A 33 7.83 13.05 6.02
C GLY A 33 8.72 12.22 5.09
N VAL A 34 9.08 10.99 5.47
CA VAL A 34 9.94 10.09 4.68
C VAL A 34 9.09 9.24 3.75
N VAL A 35 9.46 9.16 2.47
CA VAL A 35 8.80 8.26 1.50
C VAL A 35 9.02 6.81 1.92
N THR A 36 7.94 6.11 2.23
CA THR A 36 7.96 4.69 2.61
C THR A 36 7.44 3.78 1.52
N THR A 37 6.61 4.29 0.60
CA THR A 37 6.11 3.50 -0.53
C THR A 37 5.87 4.38 -1.75
N GLN A 38 6.34 3.92 -2.91
CA GLN A 38 6.02 4.50 -4.21
C GLN A 38 5.06 3.57 -4.95
N TYR A 39 4.16 4.18 -5.73
CA TYR A 39 3.14 3.48 -6.49
C TYR A 39 3.24 3.91 -7.95
N THR A 40 3.18 2.94 -8.87
CA THR A 40 3.03 3.21 -10.31
C THR A 40 1.74 2.59 -10.80
N HIS A 41 1.19 3.10 -11.90
CA HIS A 41 -0.09 2.66 -12.45
C HIS A 41 -0.02 2.51 -13.96
N ASN A 42 -0.94 1.73 -14.51
CA ASN A 42 -1.17 1.63 -15.95
C ASN A 42 -2.31 2.57 -16.40
N THR A 43 -2.65 2.54 -17.69
CA THR A 43 -3.72 3.35 -18.27
C THR A 43 -5.13 2.96 -17.81
N ALA A 44 -5.30 1.79 -17.19
CA ALA A 44 -6.56 1.33 -16.60
C ALA A 44 -6.72 1.76 -15.12
N ASN A 45 -5.77 2.52 -14.58
CA ASN A 45 -5.70 2.90 -13.16
C ASN A 45 -5.47 1.72 -12.20
N GLU A 46 -4.91 0.63 -12.71
CA GLU A 46 -4.43 -0.48 -11.88
C GLU A 46 -3.00 -0.17 -11.44
N TYR A 47 -2.64 -0.54 -10.21
CA TYR A 47 -1.24 -0.43 -9.80
C TYR A 47 -0.39 -1.38 -10.64
N LEU A 48 0.81 -0.96 -11.05
CA LEU A 48 1.81 -1.85 -11.65
C LEU A 48 2.85 -2.26 -10.62
N THR A 49 3.23 -1.33 -9.75
CA THR A 49 4.15 -1.60 -8.64
C THR A 49 3.68 -0.92 -7.35
N VAL A 50 3.92 -1.59 -6.23
CA VAL A 50 3.76 -1.06 -4.87
C VAL A 50 5.07 -1.26 -4.13
N GLY A 51 5.73 -0.17 -3.74
CA GLY A 51 7.03 -0.24 -3.08
C GLY A 51 8.14 -0.85 -3.95
N GLY A 52 7.97 -0.80 -5.28
CA GLY A 52 8.87 -1.43 -6.24
C GLY A 52 8.55 -2.90 -6.57
N THR A 53 7.62 -3.54 -5.85
CA THR A 53 7.17 -4.90 -6.16
C THR A 53 6.03 -4.87 -7.17
N THR A 54 6.14 -5.66 -8.23
CA THR A 54 5.10 -5.81 -9.24
C THR A 54 3.84 -6.46 -8.66
N VAL A 55 2.69 -5.95 -9.07
CA VAL A 55 1.38 -6.56 -8.84
C VAL A 55 0.81 -7.03 -10.17
N TYR A 56 -0.04 -8.06 -10.14
CA TYR A 56 -0.54 -8.70 -11.36
C TYR A 56 -2.05 -8.75 -11.36
N TYR A 57 -2.61 -8.64 -12.57
CA TYR A 57 -4.03 -8.67 -12.82
C TYR A 57 -4.35 -9.67 -13.93
N ASP A 58 -5.54 -10.24 -13.90
CA ASP A 58 -6.08 -10.97 -15.05
C ASP A 58 -6.64 -10.01 -16.11
N ALA A 59 -7.12 -10.55 -17.23
CA ALA A 59 -7.68 -9.75 -18.31
C ALA A 59 -9.01 -9.04 -17.95
N ALA A 60 -9.66 -9.44 -16.86
CA ALA A 60 -10.88 -8.81 -16.35
C ALA A 60 -10.58 -7.67 -15.35
N GLY A 61 -9.31 -7.49 -14.97
CA GLY A 61 -8.87 -6.47 -14.02
C GLY A 61 -8.90 -6.93 -12.55
N ASN A 62 -8.99 -8.24 -12.30
CA ASN A 62 -8.87 -8.76 -10.94
C ASN A 62 -7.42 -8.87 -10.53
N LEU A 63 -7.08 -8.43 -9.32
CA LEU A 63 -5.76 -8.61 -8.75
C LEU A 63 -5.49 -10.11 -8.52
N THR A 64 -4.56 -10.71 -9.25
CA THR A 64 -4.18 -12.13 -9.16
C THR A 64 -2.94 -12.36 -8.29
N GLN A 65 -2.06 -11.36 -8.17
CA GLN A 65 -0.95 -11.39 -7.21
C GLN A 65 -0.70 -10.01 -6.62
N ASP A 66 -0.70 -9.91 -5.28
CA ASP A 66 -0.35 -8.67 -4.59
C ASP A 66 1.17 -8.47 -4.41
N HIS A 67 1.53 -7.28 -3.92
CA HIS A 67 2.91 -6.89 -3.66
C HIS A 67 3.61 -7.68 -2.55
N ARG A 68 2.88 -8.53 -1.81
CA ARG A 68 3.39 -9.45 -0.80
C ARG A 68 3.52 -10.88 -1.33
N GLY A 69 3.09 -11.12 -2.57
CA GLY A 69 3.14 -12.41 -3.25
C GLY A 69 1.90 -13.30 -3.02
N TYR A 70 0.88 -12.82 -2.32
CA TYR A 70 -0.37 -13.58 -2.16
C TYR A 70 -1.04 -13.77 -3.52
N GLN A 71 -1.48 -14.99 -3.80
CA GLN A 71 -2.23 -15.34 -5.01
C GLN A 71 -3.73 -15.27 -4.75
N TYR A 72 -4.48 -14.87 -5.77
CA TYR A 72 -5.92 -14.78 -5.74
C TYR A 72 -6.49 -15.40 -7.00
N ASP A 73 -7.40 -16.35 -6.82
CA ASP A 73 -8.14 -16.99 -7.91
C ASP A 73 -9.58 -16.51 -7.87
N TYR A 74 -10.18 -16.37 -9.06
CA TYR A 74 -11.54 -15.89 -9.21
C TYR A 74 -12.36 -16.90 -10.01
N ASP A 75 -13.62 -17.07 -9.63
CA ASP A 75 -14.57 -17.82 -10.45
C ASP A 75 -15.05 -17.01 -11.67
N GLN A 76 -15.86 -17.65 -12.52
CA GLN A 76 -16.40 -16.99 -13.72
C GLN A 76 -17.32 -15.78 -13.43
N ASP A 77 -17.78 -15.64 -12.18
CA ASP A 77 -18.64 -14.55 -11.74
C ASP A 77 -17.81 -13.44 -11.06
N ASN A 78 -16.48 -13.49 -11.19
CA ASN A 78 -15.55 -12.49 -10.68
C ASN A 78 -15.48 -12.46 -9.13
N ARG A 79 -15.72 -13.60 -8.47
CA ARG A 79 -15.64 -13.75 -7.02
C ARG A 79 -14.39 -14.50 -6.62
N LEU A 80 -13.73 -14.05 -5.55
CA LEU A 80 -12.58 -14.72 -4.97
C LEU A 80 -12.96 -16.12 -4.45
N ILE A 81 -12.10 -17.13 -4.69
CA ILE A 81 -12.26 -18.52 -4.24
C ILE A 81 -11.09 -19.05 -3.42
#